data_AF-A0A4Q3X2P8-F1
#
_entry.id   AF-A0A4Q3X2P8-F1
#
_cell.length_a   1.000
_cell.length_b   1.000
_cell.length_c   1.000
_cell.angle_alpha   90.00
_cell.angle_beta   90.00
_cell.angle_gamma   90.00
#
_symmetry.space_group_name_H-M   'P 1'
#
loop_
_entity.id
_entity.type
_entity.pdbx_description
1 polymer ?
#
loop_
_entity_poly.entity_id
_entity_poly.type
_entity_poly.pdbx_seq_one_letter_code
_entity_poly.pdbx_strand_id
1 'polypeptide(L)' 'MQHRLSNPVEFELSPEEREMARRLWDACASSTTPAQQAAGREAMQAAPEVVRSAILLAHAAIWRMGRNPQFGKNPFE' A
#
# COMPACT_ATOMS: atom_id res chain seq x y z
N MET A 1 -3.05 26.59 -12.73
CA MET A 1 -2.46 26.38 -11.39
C MET A 1 -1.92 24.96 -11.33
N GLN A 2 -0.59 24.80 -11.37
CA GLN A 2 0.06 23.48 -11.30
C GLN A 2 0.24 23.11 -9.83
N HIS A 3 -0.54 22.16 -9.33
CA HIS A 3 -0.28 21.57 -8.01
C HIS A 3 0.99 20.71 -8.13
N ARG A 4 2.10 21.19 -7.59
CA ARG A 4 3.28 20.36 -7.29
C ARG A 4 2.86 19.35 -6.21
N LEU A 5 2.41 18.17 -6.63
CA LEU A 5 2.30 16.99 -5.78
C LEU A 5 3.67 16.33 -5.75
N SER A 6 4.55 16.76 -4.85
CA SER A 6 5.93 16.27 -4.81
C SER A 6 6.43 15.96 -3.39
N ASN A 7 5.54 15.75 -2.42
CA ASN A 7 5.97 15.13 -1.18
C ASN A 7 5.76 13.61 -1.31
N PRO A 8 6.84 12.80 -1.32
CA PRO A 8 6.69 11.39 -1.06
C PRO A 8 6.02 11.24 0.31
N VAL A 9 5.05 10.33 0.40
CA VAL A 9 4.48 9.99 1.71
C VAL A 9 5.58 9.26 2.46
N GLU A 10 6.14 9.90 3.48
CA GLU A 10 7.10 9.25 4.38
C GLU A 10 6.34 8.47 5.44
N PHE A 11 6.73 7.21 5.62
CA PHE A 11 6.15 6.31 6.62
C PHE A 11 7.21 5.99 7.66
N GLU A 12 6.93 6.34 8.92
CA GLU A 12 7.72 5.88 10.05
C GLU A 12 7.35 4.42 10.34
N LEU A 13 8.08 3.49 9.72
CA LEU A 13 7.94 2.06 9.89
C LEU A 13 9.28 1.47 10.30
N SER A 14 9.25 0.52 11.24
CA SER A 14 10.40 -0.36 11.49
C SER A 14 10.77 -1.14 10.23
N PRO A 15 11.98 -1.71 10.14
CA PRO A 15 12.35 -2.60 9.04
C PRO A 15 11.37 -3.77 8.85
N GLU A 16 10.90 -4.39 9.94
CA GLU A 16 9.94 -5.49 9.91
C GLU A 16 8.56 -5.03 9.44
N GLU A 17 8.11 -3.86 9.92
CA GLU A 17 6.83 -3.27 9.52
C GLU A 17 6.83 -2.85 8.05
N ARG A 18 7.94 -2.30 7.56
CA ARG A 18 8.12 -1.96 6.15
C ARG A 18 8.11 -3.21 5.27
N GLU A 19 8.80 -4.26 5.66
CA GLU A 19 8.79 -5.53 4.94
C GLU A 19 7.37 -6.15 4.91
N MET A 20 6.63 -6.05 6.01
CA MET A 20 5.23 -6.47 6.06
C MET A 20 4.35 -5.62 5.13
N ALA A 21 4.52 -4.29 5.15
CA ALA A 21 3.80 -3.37 4.28
C ALA A 21 4.06 -3.68 2.79
N ARG A 22 5.32 -3.94 2.44
CA ARG A 22 5.75 -4.33 1.10
C ARG A 22 5.03 -5.62 0.66
N ARG A 23 5.10 -6.68 1.45
CA ARG A 23 4.45 -7.96 1.13
C ARG A 23 2.93 -7.85 1.00
N LEU A 24 2.28 -7.10 1.90
CA LEU A 24 0.82 -6.91 1.86
C LEU A 24 0.38 -6.10 0.65
N TRP A 25 1.15 -5.08 0.27
CA TRP A 25 0.91 -4.31 -0.95
C TRP A 25 0.97 -5.20 -2.19
N ASP A 26 2.03 -6.00 -2.33
CA ASP A 26 2.21 -6.91 -3.46
C ASP A 26 1.08 -7.94 -3.53
N ALA A 27 0.69 -8.52 -2.38
CA ALA A 27 -0.42 -9.47 -2.30
C ALA A 27 -1.74 -8.83 -2.76
N CYS A 28 -2.02 -7.60 -2.33
CA CYS A 28 -3.22 -6.87 -2.75
C CYS A 28 -3.21 -6.54 -4.26
N ALA A 29 -2.07 -6.11 -4.80
CA ALA A 29 -1.95 -5.71 -6.21
C ALA A 29 -1.97 -6.90 -7.18
N SER A 30 -1.40 -8.04 -6.78
CA SER A 30 -1.24 -9.24 -7.63
C SER A 30 -2.37 -10.28 -7.51
N SER A 31 -3.36 -10.04 -6.64
CA SER A 31 -4.48 -10.95 -6.43
C SER A 31 -5.39 -11.03 -7.67
N THR A 32 -5.37 -12.16 -8.38
CA THR A 32 -6.15 -12.39 -9.61
C THR A 32 -7.35 -13.31 -9.42
N THR A 33 -7.45 -13.97 -8.25
CA THR A 33 -8.56 -14.87 -7.91
C THR A 33 -9.35 -14.38 -6.70
N PRO A 34 -10.65 -14.71 -6.57
CA PRO A 34 -11.43 -14.37 -5.37
C PRO A 34 -10.80 -14.88 -4.07
N ALA A 35 -10.17 -16.07 -4.11
CA ALA A 35 -9.49 -16.66 -2.96
C ALA A 35 -8.27 -15.84 -2.53
N GLN A 36 -7.42 -15.41 -3.47
CA GLN A 36 -6.29 -14.54 -3.18
C GLN A 36 -6.74 -13.18 -2.63
N GLN A 37 -7.81 -12.62 -3.19
CA GLN A 37 -8.40 -11.37 -2.67
C GLN A 37 -8.92 -11.52 -1.24
N ALA A 38 -9.54 -12.66 -0.91
CA ALA A 38 -9.98 -12.94 0.45
C ALA A 38 -8.79 -13.04 1.41
N ALA A 39 -7.77 -13.81 1.05
CA ALA A 39 -6.54 -13.94 1.85
C ALA A 39 -5.82 -12.59 2.04
N GLY A 40 -5.76 -11.75 1.00
CA GLY A 40 -5.17 -10.41 1.08
C GLY A 40 -5.96 -9.49 2.03
N ARG A 41 -7.30 -9.56 2.00
CA ARG A 41 -8.16 -8.81 2.94
C ARG A 41 -7.95 -9.28 4.39
N GLU A 42 -7.91 -10.59 4.63
CA GLU A 42 -7.67 -11.15 5.96
C GLU A 42 -6.28 -10.74 6.48
N ALA A 43 -5.24 -10.83 5.65
CA ALA A 43 -3.89 -10.41 6.01
C ALA A 43 -3.82 -8.90 6.32
N MET A 44 -4.51 -8.07 5.55
CA MET A 44 -4.60 -6.63 5.81
C MET A 44 -5.34 -6.30 7.12
N GLN A 45 -6.37 -7.06 7.47
CA GLN A 45 -7.08 -6.92 8.74
C GLN A 45 -6.25 -7.38 9.94
N ALA A 46 -5.45 -8.43 9.77
CA ALA A 46 -4.55 -8.95 10.79
C ALA A 46 -3.29 -8.09 10.98
N ALA A 47 -2.94 -7.24 10.01
CA ALA A 47 -1.76 -6.39 10.08
C ALA A 47 -1.84 -5.37 11.23
N PRO A 48 -0.70 -5.02 11.85
CA PRO A 48 -0.62 -3.93 12.82
C PRO A 48 -1.22 -2.63 12.27
N GLU A 49 -1.83 -1.83 13.14
CA GLU A 49 -2.51 -0.60 12.74
C GLU A 49 -1.58 0.37 11.99
N VAL A 50 -0.31 0.48 12.41
CA VAL A 50 0.68 1.34 11.77
C VAL A 50 0.96 0.91 10.32
N VAL A 51 1.13 -0.40 10.07
CA VAL A 51 1.32 -0.98 8.73
C VAL A 51 0.08 -0.77 7.87
N ARG A 52 -1.11 -1.03 8.43
CA ARG A 52 -2.38 -0.87 7.74
C ARG A 52 -2.61 0.58 7.31
N SER A 53 -2.38 1.50 8.24
CA SER A 53 -2.50 2.96 8.01
C SER A 53 -1.54 3.43 6.93
N ALA A 54 -0.29 2.98 6.97
CA ALA A 54 0.71 3.30 5.97
C ALA A 54 0.27 2.85 4.56
N ILE A 55 -0.20 1.61 4.41
CA ILE A 55 -0.71 1.09 3.12
C ILE A 55 -1.90 1.92 2.62
N LEU A 56 -2.87 2.24 3.48
CA LEU A 56 -4.04 3.02 3.09
C LEU A 56 -3.69 4.45 2.67
N LEU A 57 -2.77 5.09 3.39
CA LEU A 57 -2.25 6.42 3.04
C LEU A 57 -1.49 6.39 1.71
N ALA A 58 -0.65 5.38 1.49
CA ALA A 58 0.06 5.19 0.21
C ALA A 58 -0.93 5.02 -0.96
N HIS A 59 -1.95 4.19 -0.75
CA HIS A 59 -3.00 3.93 -1.72
C HIS A 59 -3.77 5.22 -2.06
N ALA A 60 -4.18 5.99 -1.05
CA ALA A 60 -4.86 7.27 -1.24
C ALA A 60 -3.97 8.31 -1.97
N ALA A 61 -2.68 8.37 -1.64
CA ALA A 61 -1.75 9.28 -2.30
C ALA A 61 -1.58 8.96 -3.79
N ILE A 62 -1.50 7.67 -4.15
CA ILE A 62 -1.40 7.23 -5.56
C ILE A 62 -2.67 7.59 -6.34
N TRP A 63 -3.85 7.35 -5.77
CA TRP A 63 -5.11 7.77 -6.38
C TRP A 63 -5.20 9.28 -6.58
N ARG A 64 -4.75 10.07 -5.60
CA ARG A 64 -4.68 11.53 -5.71
C ARG A 64 -3.75 12.02 -6.83
N MET A 65 -2.75 11.22 -7.20
CA MET A 65 -1.86 11.49 -8.33
C MET A 65 -2.47 11.07 -9.69
N GLY A 66 -3.72 10.59 -9.72
CA GLY A 66 -4.37 10.11 -10.94
C GLY A 66 -3.82 8.77 -11.44
N ARG A 67 -3.15 8.01 -10.56
CA ARG A 67 -2.56 6.70 -10.88
C ARG A 67 -3.37 5.59 -10.21
N ASN A 68 -3.35 4.40 -10.78
CA ASN A 68 -3.92 3.22 -10.15
C ASN A 68 -2.83 2.48 -9.35
N PRO A 69 -3.00 2.31 -8.02
CA PRO A 69 -2.09 1.57 -7.15
C PRO A 69 -1.73 0.17 -7.64
N GLN A 70 -2.66 -0.51 -8.33
CA GLN A 70 -2.47 -1.87 -8.83
C GLN A 70 -1.40 -1.96 -9.92
N PHE A 71 -1.17 -0.88 -10.68
CA PHE A 71 -0.20 -0.83 -11.77
C PHE A 71 1.05 0.00 -11.43
N GLY A 72 1.13 0.51 -10.19
CA GLY A 72 2.25 1.30 -9.70
C GLY A 72 3.37 0.43 -9.12
N LYS A 73 4.55 1.02 -8.94
CA LYS A 73 5.59 0.45 -8.09
C LYS A 73 5.10 0.38 -6.65
N ASN A 74 5.59 -0.61 -5.91
CA ASN A 74 5.34 -0.74 -4.48
C ASN A 74 6.00 0.44 -3.75
N PRO A 75 5.25 1.24 -2.97
CA PRO A 75 5.77 2.43 -2.29
C PRO A 75 6.64 2.11 -1.06
N PHE A 76 6.77 0.83 -0.69
CA PHE A 76 7.55 0.36 0.46
C PHE A 76 8.88 -0.32 0.07
N GLU A 77 9.23 -0.32 -1.22
CA GLU A 77 10.56 -0.71 -1.73
C GLU A 77 11.67 0.29 -1.38
#